data_AF-A0A1H6AHX7-F1
#
_entry.id   AF-A0A1H6AHX7-F1
#
_cell.length_a   1.000
_cell.length_b   1.000
_cell.length_c   1.000
_cell.angle_alpha   90.00
_cell.angle_beta   90.00
_cell.angle_gamma   90.00
#
_symmetry.space_group_name_H-M   'P 1'
#
loop_
_entity.id
_entity.type
_entity.pdbx_description
1 polymer ?
#
loop_
_entity_poly.entity_id
_entity_poly.type
_entity_poly.pdbx_seq_one_letter_code
_entity_poly.pdbx_strand_id
1 'polypeptide(L)'
;MNTAPPPAFGDPPPPDLTQHAAVLRPPARQWPVHCGMIALDITGFARRADPHLQLHLRQALYRITHEACRSAGLDWDACHREDRGDGLLLIAPPAAGVHILLHPLVGHLLAGLRAHNKVAGRSARLRLRMAVHAGFVYADPYGVTGTAVNHLFRLLEAPAFKAAATGDLALIVSGYLYEEAAVHRLGLPGPDRLTPLTITSKETRTVAWTWQPTGPRPDRLARALQQDGRPPRRQRRQRR
;
A
#
# COMPACT_ATOMS: atom_id res chain seq x y z
N MET A 1 -40.39 38.59 29.19
CA MET A 1 -39.83 37.22 29.20
C MET A 1 -39.74 36.77 27.76
N ASN A 2 -38.54 36.82 27.15
CA ASN A 2 -38.32 36.46 25.75
C ASN A 2 -37.26 35.35 25.73
N THR A 3 -37.69 34.11 25.54
CA THR A 3 -36.84 32.91 25.51
C THR A 3 -36.36 32.65 24.08
N ALA A 4 -35.05 32.67 23.88
CA ALA A 4 -34.38 32.33 22.62
C ALA A 4 -34.57 30.83 22.28
N PRO A 5 -34.56 30.46 20.98
CA PRO A 5 -34.69 29.06 20.56
C PRO A 5 -33.38 28.28 20.79
N PRO A 6 -33.44 26.94 20.90
CA PRO A 6 -32.25 26.10 21.09
C PRO A 6 -31.40 26.05 19.79
N PRO A 7 -30.07 25.89 19.89
CA PRO A 7 -29.21 25.80 18.72
C PRO A 7 -29.42 24.46 17.99
N ALA A 8 -29.43 24.54 16.65
CA ALA A 8 -29.48 23.40 15.76
C ALA A 8 -28.25 22.49 15.95
N PHE A 9 -28.48 21.18 15.93
CA PHE A 9 -27.43 20.17 15.80
C PHE A 9 -26.69 20.41 14.48
N GLY A 10 -25.53 21.07 14.55
CA GLY A 10 -24.61 21.18 13.43
C GLY A 10 -24.00 19.82 13.14
N ASP A 11 -23.87 19.49 11.86
CA ASP A 11 -23.09 18.34 11.40
C ASP A 11 -21.71 18.32 12.05
N PRO A 12 -21.16 17.14 12.41
CA PRO A 12 -19.80 17.06 12.88
C PRO A 12 -18.85 17.64 11.83
N PRO A 13 -17.83 18.43 12.23
CA PRO A 13 -16.89 18.99 11.28
C PRO A 13 -16.22 17.86 10.48
N PRO A 14 -15.93 18.06 9.18
CA PRO A 14 -15.20 17.08 8.39
C PRO A 14 -13.87 16.77 9.09
N PRO A 15 -13.40 15.50 9.05
CA PRO A 15 -12.13 15.15 9.66
C PRO A 15 -11.02 16.03 9.08
N ASP A 16 -10.21 16.62 9.96
CA ASP A 16 -9.08 17.46 9.59
C ASP A 16 -8.05 16.62 8.84
N LEU A 17 -8.01 16.80 7.51
CA LEU A 17 -7.11 16.08 6.60
C LEU A 17 -5.66 16.60 6.66
N THR A 18 -5.39 17.59 7.51
CA THR A 18 -4.11 18.33 7.59
C THR A 18 -3.37 18.11 8.91
N GLN A 19 -3.78 17.13 9.73
CA GLN A 19 -3.07 16.86 10.98
C GLN A 19 -1.71 16.21 10.72
N HIS A 20 -0.68 17.04 10.77
CA HIS A 20 0.69 16.63 11.08
C HIS A 20 0.67 15.94 12.45
N ALA A 21 0.96 14.65 12.50
CA ALA A 21 1.09 13.96 13.77
C ALA A 21 2.11 14.67 14.67
N ALA A 22 1.74 14.90 15.92
CA ALA A 22 2.55 15.59 16.92
C ALA A 22 3.82 14.82 17.34
N VAL A 23 4.07 13.63 16.78
CA VAL A 23 5.15 12.72 17.20
C VAL A 23 6.50 13.06 16.52
N LEU A 24 6.53 13.97 15.55
CA LEU A 24 7.76 14.45 14.90
C LEU A 24 8.03 15.95 15.08
N ARG A 25 7.65 16.56 16.23
CA ARG A 25 8.05 17.94 16.55
C ARG A 25 9.58 18.02 16.78
N PRO A 26 10.38 18.76 15.98
CA PRO A 26 11.84 18.67 16.09
C PRO A 26 12.44 19.60 17.17
N PRO A 27 13.25 19.09 18.11
CA PRO A 27 14.37 19.84 18.67
C PRO A 27 15.53 19.93 17.65
N ALA A 28 16.41 20.91 17.83
CA ALA A 28 17.37 21.46 16.84
C ALA A 28 18.44 20.51 16.21
N ARG A 29 18.41 19.20 16.48
CA ARG A 29 19.23 18.16 15.82
C ARG A 29 18.46 16.85 15.78
N GLN A 30 17.92 16.44 14.63
CA GLN A 30 17.32 15.10 14.48
C GLN A 30 18.32 14.13 13.87
N TRP A 31 18.62 13.07 14.64
CA TRP A 31 19.18 11.85 14.10
C TRP A 31 18.10 11.12 13.30
N PRO A 32 18.45 10.43 12.20
CA PRO A 32 17.47 9.66 11.47
C PRO A 32 16.91 8.55 12.36
N VAL A 33 15.60 8.29 12.24
CA VAL A 33 14.93 7.24 13.01
C VAL A 33 14.53 6.12 12.06
N HIS A 34 14.71 4.87 12.50
CA HIS A 34 14.32 3.70 11.72
C HIS A 34 12.83 3.40 11.93
N CYS A 35 12.03 3.54 10.88
CA CYS A 35 10.57 3.38 10.94
C CYS A 35 10.07 2.42 9.87
N GLY A 36 8.97 1.72 10.17
CA GLY A 36 8.15 1.07 9.15
C GLY A 36 7.28 2.09 8.41
N MET A 37 7.10 1.89 7.11
CA MET A 37 6.36 2.81 6.26
C MET A 37 5.59 2.09 5.16
N ILE A 38 4.47 2.69 4.77
CA ILE A 38 3.65 2.24 3.65
C ILE A 38 3.37 3.42 2.71
N ALA A 39 3.25 3.12 1.42
CA ALA A 39 2.70 4.06 0.46
C ALA A 39 1.53 3.40 -0.26
N LEU A 40 0.39 4.09 -0.29
CA LEU A 40 -0.83 3.67 -0.96
C LEU A 40 -1.07 4.56 -2.17
N ASP A 41 -1.63 3.99 -3.22
CA ASP A 41 -2.03 4.70 -4.43
C ASP A 41 -3.32 4.10 -5.03
N ILE A 42 -4.18 4.97 -5.54
CA ILE A 42 -5.42 4.61 -6.23
C ILE A 42 -5.12 4.26 -7.69
N THR A 43 -5.38 3.02 -8.07
CA THR A 43 -5.15 2.56 -9.44
C THR A 43 -6.04 3.32 -10.43
N GLY A 44 -5.41 3.94 -11.43
CA GLY A 44 -6.08 4.63 -12.53
C GLY A 44 -6.81 5.91 -12.14
N PHE A 45 -6.41 6.56 -11.05
CA PHE A 45 -7.02 7.80 -10.56
C PHE A 45 -7.12 8.87 -11.65
N ALA A 46 -6.00 9.20 -12.30
CA ALA A 46 -5.93 10.21 -13.35
C ALA A 46 -6.82 9.94 -14.59
N ARG A 47 -7.26 8.70 -14.81
CA ARG A 47 -8.18 8.37 -15.94
C ARG A 47 -9.63 8.75 -15.65
N ARG A 48 -9.95 9.10 -14.39
CA ARG A 48 -11.29 9.49 -13.96
C ARG A 48 -11.39 11.02 -14.04
N ALA A 49 -12.10 11.54 -15.04
CA ALA A 49 -12.18 12.98 -15.27
C ALA A 49 -13.14 13.70 -14.30
N ASP A 50 -14.09 12.99 -13.69
CA ASP A 50 -15.08 13.56 -12.77
C ASP A 50 -14.45 13.91 -11.39
N PRO A 51 -14.39 15.20 -11.01
CA PRO A 51 -13.83 15.63 -9.73
C PRO A 51 -14.60 15.11 -8.51
N HIS A 52 -15.91 14.94 -8.60
CA HIS A 52 -16.71 14.42 -7.47
C HIS A 52 -16.38 12.95 -7.21
N LEU A 53 -16.20 12.17 -8.27
CA LEU A 53 -15.74 10.79 -8.17
C LEU A 53 -14.32 10.72 -7.58
N GLN A 54 -13.41 11.60 -8.00
CA GLN A 54 -12.05 11.68 -7.44
C GLN A 54 -12.07 11.98 -5.93
N LEU A 55 -12.86 12.97 -5.51
CA LEU A 55 -13.04 13.30 -4.09
C LEU A 55 -13.63 12.14 -3.30
N HIS A 56 -14.66 11.46 -3.84
CA HIS A 56 -15.26 10.29 -3.20
C HIS A 56 -14.25 9.15 -3.01
N LEU A 57 -13.42 8.86 -4.02
CA LEU A 57 -12.39 7.82 -3.93
C LEU A 57 -11.29 8.17 -2.94
N ARG A 58 -10.91 9.45 -2.85
CA ARG A 58 -9.96 9.93 -1.83
C ARG A 58 -10.55 9.75 -0.43
N GLN A 59 -11.79 10.18 -0.20
CA GLN A 59 -12.47 9.96 1.09
C GLN A 59 -12.55 8.47 1.44
N ALA A 60 -12.85 7.61 0.47
CA ALA A 60 -12.88 6.16 0.67
C ALA A 60 -11.50 5.58 1.02
N LEU A 61 -10.42 6.02 0.35
CA LEU A 61 -9.04 5.65 0.68
C LEU A 61 -8.71 5.96 2.14
N TYR A 62 -8.93 7.21 2.57
CA TYR A 62 -8.60 7.64 3.93
C TYR A 62 -9.45 6.91 4.98
N ARG A 63 -10.76 6.80 4.76
CA ARG A 63 -11.66 6.10 5.68
C ARG A 63 -11.26 4.64 5.86
N ILE A 64 -11.04 3.91 4.77
CA ILE A 64 -10.67 2.50 4.81
C ILE A 64 -9.29 2.31 5.46
N THR A 65 -8.33 3.19 5.16
CA THR A 65 -6.98 3.09 5.73
C THR A 65 -7.00 3.38 7.23
N HIS A 66 -7.69 4.44 7.66
CA HIS A 66 -7.86 4.78 9.07
C HIS A 66 -8.47 3.61 9.87
N GLU A 67 -9.57 3.04 9.36
CA GLU A 67 -10.26 1.93 10.02
C GLU A 67 -9.41 0.65 10.03
N ALA A 68 -8.61 0.42 8.98
CA ALA A 68 -7.66 -0.67 8.90
C ALA A 68 -6.48 -0.52 9.88
N CYS A 69 -5.92 0.69 10.04
CA CYS A 69 -4.90 0.99 11.03
C CYS A 69 -5.42 0.71 12.44
N ARG A 70 -6.60 1.25 12.78
CA ARG A 70 -7.24 1.03 14.08
C ARG A 70 -7.43 -0.46 14.38
N SER A 71 -7.92 -1.21 13.39
CA SER A 71 -8.16 -2.65 13.54
C SER A 71 -6.87 -3.47 13.64
N ALA A 72 -5.80 -3.02 12.99
CA ALA A 72 -4.49 -3.65 13.03
C ALA A 72 -3.68 -3.32 14.30
N GLY A 73 -4.19 -2.44 15.17
CA GLY A 73 -3.46 -1.96 16.35
C GLY A 73 -2.39 -0.91 16.03
N LEU A 74 -2.46 -0.28 14.86
CA LEU A 74 -1.61 0.86 14.51
C LEU A 74 -2.32 2.15 14.92
N ASP A 75 -1.74 2.88 15.86
CA ASP A 75 -2.23 4.18 16.28
C ASP A 75 -2.11 5.17 15.11
N TRP A 76 -3.27 5.50 14.53
CA TRP A 76 -3.35 6.40 13.39
C TRP A 76 -2.76 7.76 13.75
N ASP A 77 -3.12 8.33 14.90
CA ASP A 77 -2.75 9.69 15.29
C ASP A 77 -1.26 9.84 15.58
N ALA A 78 -0.61 8.75 16.00
CA ALA A 78 0.83 8.69 16.18
C ALA A 78 1.62 8.50 14.87
N CYS A 79 0.97 8.12 13.77
CA CYS A 79 1.62 7.94 12.48
C CYS A 79 1.80 9.28 11.75
N HIS A 80 2.98 9.51 11.18
CA HIS A 80 3.15 10.59 10.21
C HIS A 80 2.45 10.23 8.91
N ARG A 81 1.77 11.20 8.30
CA ARG A 81 0.94 11.01 7.12
C ARG A 81 1.17 12.16 6.14
N GLU A 82 1.33 11.85 4.87
CA GLU A 82 1.35 12.85 3.80
C GLU A 82 0.33 12.50 2.72
N ASP A 83 -0.50 13.48 2.41
CA ASP A 83 -1.44 13.38 1.29
C ASP A 83 -0.70 13.57 -0.04
N ARG A 84 -0.97 12.68 -0.99
CA ARG A 84 -0.35 12.68 -2.32
C ARG A 84 -1.36 12.89 -3.44
N GLY A 85 -2.58 13.31 -3.11
CA GLY A 85 -3.64 13.57 -4.10
C GLY A 85 -4.36 12.30 -4.55
N ASP A 86 -3.66 11.29 -5.03
CA ASP A 86 -4.24 9.97 -5.35
C ASP A 86 -3.69 8.84 -4.47
N GLY A 87 -2.88 9.21 -3.49
CA GLY A 87 -2.21 8.29 -2.58
C GLY A 87 -2.01 8.85 -1.18
N LEU A 88 -1.43 8.01 -0.34
CA LEU A 88 -1.13 8.28 1.06
C LEU A 88 0.24 7.70 1.38
N LEU A 89 1.15 8.52 1.89
CA LEU A 89 2.32 8.04 2.62
C LEU A 89 1.96 7.95 4.10
N LEU A 90 2.23 6.81 4.73
CA LEU A 90 2.04 6.64 6.17
C LEU A 90 3.31 6.01 6.75
N ILE A 91 3.88 6.69 7.75
CA ILE A 91 5.08 6.26 8.47
C ILE A 91 4.68 5.99 9.91
N ALA A 92 4.88 4.74 10.32
CA ALA A 92 4.56 4.29 11.66
C ALA A 92 5.53 4.90 12.68
N PRO A 93 5.09 5.11 13.94
CA PRO A 93 6.00 5.55 14.99
C PRO A 93 7.11 4.50 15.18
N PRO A 94 8.32 4.90 15.62
CA PRO A 94 9.47 3.98 15.74
C PRO A 94 9.21 2.76 16.64
N ALA A 95 8.31 2.90 17.63
CA ALA A 95 7.93 1.83 18.54
C ALA A 95 6.96 0.81 17.93
N ALA A 96 6.33 1.11 16.79
CA ALA A 96 5.42 0.19 16.14
C ALA A 96 6.19 -0.93 15.43
N GLY A 97 5.79 -2.18 15.69
CA GLY A 97 6.38 -3.33 15.01
C GLY A 97 6.01 -3.37 13.53
N VAL A 98 7.00 -3.55 12.65
CA VAL A 98 6.80 -3.61 11.20
C VAL A 98 5.88 -4.75 10.75
N HIS A 99 5.77 -5.81 11.56
CA HIS A 99 4.83 -6.92 11.34
C HIS A 99 3.37 -6.45 11.20
N ILE A 100 2.99 -5.36 11.88
CA ILE A 100 1.66 -4.76 11.80
C ILE A 100 1.36 -4.31 10.36
N LEU A 101 2.35 -3.72 9.69
CA LEU A 101 2.22 -3.20 8.32
C LEU A 101 2.17 -4.32 7.27
N LEU A 102 2.76 -5.47 7.58
CA LEU A 102 2.86 -6.60 6.66
C LEU A 102 1.61 -7.50 6.67
N HIS A 103 1.05 -7.79 7.85
CA HIS A 103 0.01 -8.81 7.98
C HIS A 103 -1.37 -8.26 8.38
N PRO A 104 -1.60 -7.79 9.63
CA PRO A 104 -2.93 -7.38 10.05
C PRO A 104 -3.44 -6.18 9.24
N LEU A 105 -2.59 -5.18 8.96
CA LEU A 105 -2.99 -4.03 8.16
C LEU A 105 -3.44 -4.42 6.74
N VAL A 106 -2.70 -5.30 6.08
CA VAL A 106 -3.04 -5.79 4.73
C VAL A 106 -4.37 -6.54 4.75
N GLY A 107 -4.61 -7.36 5.77
CA GLY A 107 -5.88 -8.06 5.96
C GLY A 107 -7.07 -7.12 6.11
N HIS A 108 -6.95 -6.11 6.98
CA HIS A 108 -8.02 -5.14 7.23
C HIS A 108 -8.26 -4.21 6.05
N LEU A 109 -7.21 -3.76 5.35
CA LEU A 109 -7.33 -2.99 4.11
C LEU A 109 -8.12 -3.78 3.06
N LEU A 110 -7.77 -5.04 2.84
CA LEU A 110 -8.49 -5.90 1.89
C LEU A 110 -9.96 -6.08 2.28
N ALA A 111 -10.26 -6.28 3.56
CA ALA A 111 -11.63 -6.40 4.05
C ALA A 111 -12.44 -5.11 3.80
N GLY A 112 -11.88 -3.95 4.12
CA GLY A 112 -12.52 -2.65 3.89
C GLY A 112 -12.74 -2.35 2.41
N LEU A 113 -11.76 -2.68 1.55
CA LEU A 113 -11.89 -2.56 0.09
C LEU A 113 -13.01 -3.44 -0.45
N ARG A 114 -13.09 -4.71 -0.01
CA ARG A 114 -14.16 -5.63 -0.42
C ARG A 114 -15.53 -5.12 0.01
N ALA A 115 -15.67 -4.63 1.24
CA ALA A 115 -16.92 -4.08 1.75
C ALA A 115 -17.37 -2.86 0.94
N HIS A 116 -16.46 -1.93 0.66
CA HIS A 116 -16.75 -0.76 -0.17
C HIS A 116 -17.13 -1.16 -1.61
N ASN A 117 -16.34 -2.03 -2.24
CA ASN A 117 -16.54 -2.44 -3.63
C ASN A 117 -17.78 -3.32 -3.85
N LYS A 118 -18.36 -3.91 -2.79
CA LYS A 118 -19.60 -4.68 -2.86
C LYS A 118 -20.82 -3.79 -3.16
N VAL A 119 -20.81 -2.55 -2.68
CA VAL A 119 -21.91 -1.59 -2.83
C VAL A 119 -21.60 -0.46 -3.83
N ALA A 120 -20.34 -0.32 -4.23
CA ALA A 120 -19.92 0.68 -5.20
C ALA A 120 -20.29 0.29 -6.65
N GLY A 121 -20.79 1.26 -7.42
CA GLY A 121 -20.92 1.14 -8.87
C GLY A 121 -19.55 0.96 -9.55
N ARG A 122 -19.54 0.49 -10.80
CA ARG A 122 -18.30 0.14 -11.54
C ARG A 122 -17.25 1.26 -11.55
N SER A 123 -17.68 2.51 -11.72
CA SER A 123 -16.79 3.69 -11.75
C SER A 123 -16.22 4.06 -10.38
N ALA A 124 -16.95 3.75 -9.31
CA ALA A 124 -16.59 4.01 -7.91
C ALA A 124 -15.84 2.85 -7.25
N ARG A 125 -15.58 1.74 -7.96
CA ARG A 125 -14.73 0.67 -7.43
C ARG A 125 -13.33 1.20 -7.13
N LEU A 126 -12.90 1.00 -5.90
CA LEU A 126 -11.60 1.39 -5.39
C LEU A 126 -10.63 0.21 -5.49
N ARG A 127 -9.47 0.44 -6.11
CA ARG A 127 -8.39 -0.54 -6.24
C ARG A 127 -7.10 0.13 -5.79
N LEU A 128 -6.39 -0.49 -4.86
CA LEU A 128 -5.19 0.08 -4.26
C LEU A 128 -3.94 -0.70 -4.62
N ARG A 129 -2.85 0.05 -4.83
CA ARG A 129 -1.48 -0.45 -4.80
C ARG A 129 -0.87 -0.03 -3.48
N MET A 130 -0.15 -0.95 -2.85
CA MET A 130 0.50 -0.73 -1.56
C MET A 130 1.96 -1.14 -1.67
N ALA A 131 2.87 -0.24 -1.30
CA ALA A 131 4.27 -0.57 -1.05
C ALA A 131 4.54 -0.57 0.45
N VAL A 132 5.42 -1.47 0.91
CA VAL A 132 5.83 -1.56 2.32
C VAL A 132 7.36 -1.67 2.41
N HIS A 133 7.95 -0.87 3.28
CA HIS A 133 9.38 -0.85 3.55
C HIS A 133 9.65 -0.43 5.00
N ALA A 134 10.89 -0.59 5.46
CA ALA A 134 11.38 -0.03 6.70
C ALA A 134 12.79 0.50 6.49
N GLY A 135 13.11 1.63 7.11
CA GLY A 135 14.40 2.25 6.96
C GLY A 135 14.50 3.59 7.69
N PHE A 136 15.66 4.22 7.58
CA PHE A 136 15.94 5.51 8.20
C PHE A 136 15.21 6.66 7.51
N VAL A 137 14.53 7.49 8.31
CA VAL A 137 13.82 8.68 7.87
C VAL A 137 14.28 9.91 8.64
N TYR A 138 14.30 11.05 7.96
CA TYR A 138 14.55 12.38 8.52
C TYR A 138 13.26 13.17 8.48
N ALA A 139 12.83 13.74 9.60
CA ALA A 139 11.68 14.62 9.65
C ALA A 139 12.16 16.08 9.79
N ASP A 140 11.49 16.97 9.09
CA ASP A 140 11.71 18.40 9.19
C ASP A 140 10.35 19.14 9.15
N PRO A 141 10.32 20.47 9.31
CA PRO A 141 9.07 21.23 9.22
C PRO A 141 8.33 21.12 7.87
N TYR A 142 8.98 20.62 6.82
CA TYR A 142 8.43 20.49 5.46
C TYR A 142 7.94 19.07 5.15
N GLY A 143 8.25 18.08 5.98
CA GLY A 143 7.76 16.70 5.84
C GLY A 143 8.81 15.67 6.22
N VAL A 144 8.80 14.53 5.53
CA VAL A 144 9.79 13.46 5.73
C VAL A 144 10.60 13.22 4.47
N THR A 145 11.91 13.07 4.62
CA THR A 145 12.84 12.74 3.55
C THR A 145 13.75 11.58 3.94
N GLY A 146 14.30 10.90 2.95
CA GLY A 146 15.23 9.79 3.18
C GLY A 146 15.30 8.83 2.00
N THR A 147 16.41 8.10 1.92
CA THR A 147 16.61 7.06 0.91
C THR A 147 15.56 5.95 1.03
N ALA A 148 15.08 5.65 2.24
CA ALA A 148 14.00 4.69 2.48
C ALA A 148 12.66 5.14 1.88
N VAL A 149 12.29 6.42 2.05
CA VAL A 149 11.06 6.99 1.46
C VAL A 149 11.15 6.98 -0.07
N ASN A 150 12.30 7.40 -0.62
CA ASN A 150 12.53 7.36 -2.06
C ASN A 150 12.47 5.92 -2.60
N HIS A 151 13.02 4.96 -1.87
CA HIS A 151 12.95 3.54 -2.24
C HIS A 151 11.51 3.03 -2.24
N LEU A 152 10.74 3.32 -1.18
CA LEU A 152 9.32 2.96 -1.08
C LEU A 152 8.51 3.45 -2.29
N PHE A 153 8.67 4.71 -2.68
CA PHE A 153 7.98 5.24 -3.87
C PHE A 153 8.50 4.63 -5.17
N ARG A 154 9.81 4.37 -5.29
CA ARG A 154 10.36 3.64 -6.45
C ARG A 154 9.75 2.24 -6.59
N LEU A 155 9.46 1.55 -5.48
CA LEU A 155 8.75 0.26 -5.50
C LEU A 155 7.30 0.42 -5.96
N LEU A 156 6.57 1.37 -5.38
CA LEU A 156 5.16 1.64 -5.72
C LEU A 156 5.00 2.03 -7.20
N GLU A 157 5.94 2.82 -7.70
CA GLU A 157 5.90 3.39 -9.04
C GLU A 157 6.53 2.49 -10.12
N ALA A 158 7.11 1.35 -9.72
CA ALA A 158 7.79 0.43 -10.63
C ALA A 158 6.84 -0.04 -11.75
N PRO A 159 7.15 0.17 -13.04
CA PRO A 159 6.29 -0.24 -14.15
C PRO A 159 5.91 -1.72 -14.11
N ALA A 160 6.84 -2.58 -13.71
CA ALA A 160 6.61 -4.02 -13.55
C ALA A 160 5.56 -4.31 -12.46
N PHE A 161 5.57 -3.55 -11.36
CA PHE A 161 4.56 -3.69 -10.30
C PHE A 161 3.21 -3.15 -10.75
N LYS A 162 3.19 -1.98 -11.40
CA LYS A 162 1.95 -1.41 -11.97
C LYS A 162 1.28 -2.35 -12.96
N ALA A 163 2.05 -3.06 -13.78
CA ALA A 163 1.55 -4.05 -14.73
C ALA A 163 1.04 -5.32 -14.03
N ALA A 164 1.75 -5.78 -13.00
CA ALA A 164 1.37 -6.96 -12.24
C ALA A 164 0.14 -6.71 -11.37
N ALA A 165 -0.09 -5.49 -10.87
CA ALA A 165 -1.13 -5.13 -9.90
C ALA A 165 -2.56 -5.38 -10.41
N THR A 166 -3.13 -6.53 -10.04
CA THR A 166 -4.52 -6.90 -10.33
C THR A 166 -5.37 -7.00 -9.06
N GLY A 167 -6.70 -6.90 -9.21
CA GLY A 167 -7.65 -7.00 -8.09
C GLY A 167 -7.78 -5.72 -7.26
N ASP A 168 -8.43 -5.87 -6.11
CA ASP A 168 -8.79 -4.76 -5.21
C ASP A 168 -7.58 -4.23 -4.42
N LEU A 169 -6.61 -5.10 -4.07
CA LEU A 169 -5.37 -4.73 -3.39
C LEU A 169 -4.19 -5.49 -4.00
N ALA A 170 -3.14 -4.77 -4.38
CA ALA A 170 -1.85 -5.34 -4.74
C ALA A 170 -0.76 -4.79 -3.81
N LEU A 171 0.06 -5.69 -3.27
CA LEU A 171 1.13 -5.37 -2.33
C LEU A 171 2.49 -5.57 -3.00
N ILE A 172 3.44 -4.71 -2.68
CA ILE A 172 4.87 -4.91 -2.91
C ILE A 172 5.66 -4.63 -1.62
N VAL A 173 6.55 -5.55 -1.27
CA VAL A 173 7.42 -5.47 -0.09
C VAL A 173 8.87 -5.38 -0.59
N SER A 174 9.63 -4.43 -0.05
CA SER A 174 11.06 -4.31 -0.36
C SER A 174 11.80 -5.61 -0.05
N GLY A 175 12.87 -5.92 -0.79
CA GLY A 175 13.64 -7.14 -0.54
C GLY A 175 14.22 -7.24 0.86
N TYR A 176 14.81 -6.15 1.35
CA TYR A 176 15.29 -6.05 2.74
C TYR A 176 14.21 -6.47 3.75
N LEU A 177 13.03 -5.84 3.69
CA LEU A 177 11.96 -6.13 4.64
C LEU A 177 11.39 -7.56 4.49
N TYR A 178 11.36 -8.10 3.27
CA TYR A 178 10.93 -9.48 3.06
C TYR A 178 11.89 -10.47 3.73
N GLU A 179 13.20 -10.27 3.57
CA GLU A 179 14.23 -11.10 4.17
C GLU A 179 14.14 -11.06 5.70
N GLU A 180 14.06 -9.86 6.28
CA GLU A 180 13.88 -9.67 7.73
C GLU A 180 12.59 -10.35 8.23
N ALA A 181 11.47 -10.18 7.52
CA ALA A 181 10.20 -10.79 7.89
C ALA A 181 10.25 -12.32 7.82
N ALA A 182 10.97 -12.89 6.85
CA ALA A 182 11.14 -14.32 6.71
C ALA A 182 12.01 -14.91 7.84
N VAL A 183 13.16 -14.27 8.12
CA VAL A 183 14.09 -14.69 9.19
C VAL A 183 13.40 -14.66 10.56
N HIS A 184 12.67 -13.57 10.85
CA HIS A 184 12.04 -13.34 12.15
C HIS A 184 10.60 -13.83 12.26
N ARG A 185 10.08 -14.50 11.21
CA ARG A 185 8.70 -15.04 11.14
C ARG A 185 7.63 -14.00 11.49
N LEU A 186 7.79 -12.78 10.98
CA LEU A 186 6.93 -11.63 11.29
C LEU A 186 5.52 -11.69 10.69
N GLY A 187 5.19 -12.79 10.00
CA GLY A 187 3.93 -12.94 9.29
C GLY A 187 3.93 -12.17 7.98
N LEU A 188 3.70 -12.89 6.89
CA LEU A 188 3.53 -12.32 5.55
C LEU A 188 2.12 -12.66 5.07
N PRO A 189 1.47 -11.79 4.29
CA PRO A 189 0.14 -12.08 3.77
C PRO A 189 0.27 -13.22 2.76
N GLY A 190 -0.37 -14.36 3.04
CA GLY A 190 -0.35 -15.55 2.17
C GLY A 190 1.07 -15.87 1.65
N PRO A 191 1.98 -16.40 2.49
CA PRO A 191 3.38 -16.64 2.11
C PRO A 191 3.53 -17.52 0.86
N ASP A 192 2.56 -18.40 0.61
CA ASP A 192 2.44 -19.24 -0.60
C ASP A 192 2.13 -18.44 -1.88
N ARG A 193 1.88 -17.13 -1.78
CA ARG A 193 1.45 -16.26 -2.90
C ARG A 193 2.40 -15.10 -3.15
N LEU A 194 3.46 -14.98 -2.36
CA LEU A 194 4.48 -13.97 -2.58
C LEU A 194 5.37 -14.36 -3.76
N THR A 195 5.44 -13.50 -4.76
CA THR A 195 6.26 -13.73 -5.96
C THR A 195 7.37 -12.69 -6.05
N PRO A 196 8.63 -13.09 -6.34
CA PRO A 196 9.68 -12.13 -6.57
C PRO A 196 9.42 -11.33 -7.86
N LEU A 197 9.69 -10.03 -7.80
CA LEU A 197 9.58 -9.10 -8.91
C LEU A 197 10.89 -8.32 -9.01
N THR A 198 11.56 -8.43 -10.16
CA THR A 198 12.73 -7.60 -10.45
C THR A 198 12.26 -6.19 -10.79
N ILE A 199 12.79 -5.21 -10.08
CA ILE A 199 12.56 -3.79 -10.31
C ILE A 199 13.85 -3.20 -10.86
N THR A 200 13.71 -2.55 -12.03
CA THR A 200 14.81 -1.87 -12.70
C THR A 200 14.46 -0.40 -12.81
N SER A 201 15.30 0.47 -12.28
CA SER A 201 15.30 1.90 -12.54
C SER A 201 16.63 2.30 -13.21
N LYS A 202 16.74 3.54 -13.70
CA LYS A 202 17.97 4.03 -14.34
C LYS A 202 19.21 3.92 -13.44
N GLU A 203 19.03 3.86 -12.13
CA GLU A 203 20.10 3.89 -11.13
C GLU A 203 20.22 2.60 -10.31
N THR A 204 19.24 1.69 -10.38
CA THR A 204 19.17 0.57 -9.43
C THR A 204 18.44 -0.63 -10.01
N ARG A 205 19.01 -1.83 -9.80
CA ARG A 205 18.31 -3.10 -9.97
C ARG A 205 18.13 -3.73 -8.60
N THR A 206 16.90 -4.03 -8.23
CA THR A 206 16.57 -4.65 -6.93
C THR A 206 15.49 -5.71 -7.11
N VAL A 207 15.38 -6.61 -6.13
CA VAL A 207 14.30 -7.60 -6.06
C VAL A 207 13.36 -7.20 -4.94
N ALA A 208 12.07 -7.20 -5.24
CA ALA A 208 11.00 -6.99 -4.29
C ALA A 208 10.03 -8.17 -4.36
N TRP A 209 9.14 -8.31 -3.38
CA TRP A 209 8.16 -9.39 -3.34
C TRP A 209 6.76 -8.81 -3.46
N THR A 210 5.97 -9.35 -4.38
CA THR A 210 4.60 -8.90 -4.63
C THR A 210 3.60 -9.92 -4.12
N TRP A 211 2.44 -9.43 -3.69
CA TRP A 211 1.33 -10.26 -3.24
C TRP A 211 -0.01 -9.71 -3.73
N GLN A 212 -0.93 -10.63 -4.06
CA GLN A 212 -2.30 -10.31 -4.45
C GLN A 212 -3.30 -11.36 -3.91
N PRO A 213 -4.51 -10.93 -3.51
CA PRO A 213 -5.52 -11.82 -2.96
C PRO A 213 -6.12 -12.77 -4.00
N THR A 214 -6.12 -12.38 -5.28
CA THR A 214 -6.66 -13.14 -6.40
C THR A 214 -5.69 -13.13 -7.58
N GLY A 215 -4.53 -13.79 -7.42
CA GLY A 215 -3.58 -14.06 -8.49
C GLY A 215 -3.32 -15.57 -8.63
N PRO A 216 -2.78 -16.05 -9.77
CA PRO A 216 -2.35 -17.43 -9.89
C PRO A 216 -1.30 -17.74 -8.81
N ARG A 217 -1.43 -18.87 -8.11
CA ARG A 217 -0.40 -19.33 -7.17
C ARG A 217 0.95 -19.48 -7.90
N PRO A 218 2.09 -19.11 -7.29
CA PRO A 218 3.41 -19.17 -7.90
C PRO A 218 3.70 -20.54 -8.52
N ASP A 219 3.30 -21.62 -7.85
CA ASP A 219 3.46 -23.01 -8.28
C ASP A 219 2.78 -23.30 -9.63
N ARG A 220 1.69 -22.59 -9.94
CA ARG A 220 0.97 -22.72 -11.22
C ARG A 220 1.62 -21.88 -12.32
N LEU A 221 2.18 -20.72 -12.00
CA LEU A 221 2.90 -19.88 -12.95
C LEU A 221 4.23 -20.53 -13.38
N ALA A 222 4.98 -21.10 -12.43
CA ALA A 222 6.20 -21.85 -12.72
C ALA A 222 5.93 -23.06 -13.62
N ARG A 223 4.82 -23.78 -13.40
CA ARG A 223 4.40 -24.91 -14.26
C ARG A 223 3.93 -24.46 -15.64
N ALA A 224 3.21 -23.34 -15.76
CA ALA A 224 2.75 -22.82 -17.05
C ALA A 224 3.94 -22.36 -17.92
N LEU A 225 4.91 -21.64 -17.33
CA LEU A 225 6.12 -21.22 -18.04
C LEU A 225 7.02 -22.40 -18.44
N GLN A 226 7.03 -23.49 -17.67
CA GLN A 226 7.72 -24.74 -18.03
C GLN A 226 7.02 -25.51 -19.16
N GLN A 227 5.71 -25.35 -19.33
CA GLN A 227 4.94 -26.01 -20.40
C GLN A 227 5.06 -25.26 -21.74
N ASP A 228 5.13 -23.93 -21.72
CA ASP A 228 5.31 -23.10 -22.93
C ASP A 228 6.75 -23.12 -23.50
N GLY A 229 7.74 -23.56 -22.72
CA GLY A 229 9.14 -23.71 -23.16
C GLY A 229 9.48 -25.04 -23.83
N ARG A 230 8.52 -25.96 -24.03
CA ARG A 230 8.78 -27.28 -24.60
C ARG A 230 8.67 -27.23 -26.14
N PRO A 231 9.75 -27.46 -26.91
CA PRO A 231 9.64 -27.44 -28.37
C PRO A 231 8.70 -28.55 -28.84
N PRO A 232 7.88 -28.32 -29.89
CA PRO A 232 6.94 -29.32 -30.37
C PRO A 232 7.69 -30.58 -30.82
N ARG A 233 7.27 -31.74 -30.31
CA ARG A 233 7.78 -33.05 -30.72
C ARG A 233 7.59 -33.18 -32.24
N ARG A 234 8.69 -33.18 -32.99
CA ARG A 234 8.68 -33.50 -34.42
C ARG A 234 8.07 -34.89 -34.61
N GLN A 235 6.84 -34.95 -35.15
CA GLN A 235 6.27 -36.19 -35.63
C GLN A 235 7.14 -36.70 -36.79
N ARG A 236 7.83 -37.82 -36.57
CA ARG A 236 8.47 -38.59 -37.65
C ARG A 236 7.35 -39.04 -38.59
N ARG A 237 7.23 -38.39 -39.75
CA ARG A 237 6.49 -38.93 -40.89
C ARG A 237 7.17 -40.22 -41.32
N GLN A 238 6.52 -41.35 -41.05
CA GLN A 238 6.81 -42.61 -41.73
C GLN A 238 6.49 -42.40 -43.21
N ARG A 239 7.53 -42.44 -44.06
CA ARG A 239 7.36 -42.68 -45.50
C ARG A 239 7.52 -44.18 -45.71
N ARG A 240 6.60 -44.70 -46.52
CA ARG A 240 6.52 -46.06 -47.05
C ARG A 240 7.84 -46.53 -47.64
#